data_AF-A9VE85-F1
#
_entry.id   AF-A9VE85-F1
#
_cell.length_a   1.000
_cell.length_b   1.000
_cell.length_c   1.000
_cell.angle_alpha   90.00
_cell.angle_beta   90.00
_cell.angle_gamma   90.00
#
_symmetry.space_group_name_H-M   'P 1'
#
loop_
_entity.id
_entity.type
_entity.pdbx_description
1 polymer ?
#
loop_
_entity_poly.entity_id
_entity_poly.type
_entity_poly.pdbx_seq_one_letter_code
_entity_poly.pdbx_strand_id
1 'polypeptide(L)'
;MLDGAEDQPVVRLGDFDIAKAAAEATMLPCTATASSGTAGYVAPEVLFGQGRVGARPAQDAFSFGCVLYNTYMYPQTVPPAQSRGDEVVDQCRWNLPARVSVCSFPHLAAEICDSSSDLYKETRALLATDPKQRPSLLSGRQIAERSVAAHAGPAIDVLRDAPELIPEPTDLTPLCTKVVELLQQLSADGQGPSNVAVRRVERVQNPVLWERYSAKRREMLHRLTGQEHYDRLHTATLDALSGCPALLRDASCQERLLLHGIAPVRSLRDKIVRLGFDHRFAGRSSGHKYGLGVYLADHPRKSHHYATPGANGERMLIITRALLGHAYVRPSPRSRALAPPLLPDAPNNERFDSVIATPPRRFHEVIIFENAQIYPELVVYYTAD
;
A
#
# COMPACT_ATOMS: atom_id res chain seq x y z
N MET A 1 9.88 2.33 -26.20
CA MET A 1 11.00 3.29 -26.15
C MET A 1 10.49 4.55 -25.46
N LEU A 2 11.27 5.07 -24.51
CA LEU A 2 11.12 6.44 -24.06
C LEU A 2 11.59 7.33 -25.20
N ASP A 3 10.77 8.30 -25.57
CA ASP A 3 11.17 9.39 -26.45
C ASP A 3 10.97 10.68 -25.64
N GLY A 4 11.73 11.73 -25.94
CA GLY A 4 11.71 12.97 -25.16
C GLY A 4 12.95 13.17 -24.28
N ALA A 5 13.10 14.40 -23.80
CA ALA A 5 14.32 14.90 -23.19
C ALA A 5 14.68 14.15 -21.89
N GLU A 6 15.97 14.19 -21.56
CA GLU A 6 16.61 13.48 -20.43
C GLU A 6 15.92 13.78 -19.08
N ASP A 7 15.26 14.93 -18.98
CA ASP A 7 14.56 15.47 -17.81
C ASP A 7 13.02 15.35 -17.85
N GLN A 8 12.44 14.79 -18.91
CA GLN A 8 11.06 14.30 -19.01
C GLN A 8 10.99 13.14 -20.02
N PRO A 9 11.42 11.92 -19.63
CA PRO A 9 11.23 10.76 -20.48
C PRO A 9 9.73 10.54 -20.64
N VAL A 10 9.23 10.63 -21.88
CA VAL A 10 7.84 10.30 -22.16
C VAL A 10 7.74 8.78 -22.09
N VAL A 11 7.16 8.27 -21.01
CA VAL A 11 6.67 6.89 -20.95
C VAL A 11 5.52 6.80 -21.93
N ARG A 12 5.85 6.41 -23.17
CA ARG A 12 4.85 5.81 -24.03
C ARG A 12 4.46 4.51 -23.36
N LEU A 13 3.26 4.48 -22.79
CA LEU A 13 2.53 3.23 -22.70
C LEU A 13 2.51 2.69 -24.13
N GLY A 14 3.31 1.67 -24.41
CA GLY A 14 3.03 0.86 -25.58
C GLY A 14 1.60 0.36 -25.41
N ASP A 15 0.83 0.32 -26.49
CA ASP A 15 -0.49 -0.30 -26.44
C ASP A 15 -0.36 -1.64 -25.71
N PHE A 16 -1.24 -1.83 -24.71
CA PHE A 16 -1.41 -3.14 -24.14
C PHE A 16 -2.05 -3.97 -25.23
N ASP A 17 -1.25 -4.80 -25.91
CA ASP A 17 -1.80 -5.85 -26.74
C ASP A 17 -2.61 -6.76 -25.82
N ILE A 18 -3.92 -6.53 -25.74
CA ILE A 18 -4.83 -7.58 -25.34
C ILE A 18 -4.87 -8.49 -26.54
N ALA A 19 -4.24 -9.66 -26.43
CA ALA A 19 -4.30 -10.68 -27.45
C ALA A 19 -5.77 -11.13 -27.63
N LYS A 20 -6.50 -10.45 -28.51
CA LYS A 20 -7.90 -10.73 -28.77
C LYS A 20 -7.98 -11.80 -29.85
N ALA A 21 -8.66 -12.91 -29.54
CA ALA A 21 -9.01 -13.88 -30.56
C ALA A 21 -9.96 -13.22 -31.58
N ALA A 22 -9.42 -12.74 -32.69
CA ALA A 22 -10.22 -12.43 -33.87
C ALA A 22 -10.47 -13.75 -34.61
N ALA A 23 -11.60 -14.38 -34.31
CA ALA A 23 -12.09 -15.45 -35.17
C ALA A 23 -12.66 -14.81 -36.43
N GLU A 24 -11.82 -14.63 -37.47
CA GLU A 24 -12.38 -14.52 -38.81
C GLU A 24 -12.90 -15.90 -39.20
N ALA A 25 -14.22 -15.96 -39.44
CA ALA A 25 -14.93 -17.14 -39.87
C ALA A 25 -14.35 -17.64 -41.20
N THR A 26 -13.32 -18.46 -41.12
CA THR A 26 -12.80 -19.21 -42.25
C THR A 26 -12.61 -20.64 -41.80
N MET A 27 -13.29 -21.54 -42.51
CA MET A 27 -13.46 -22.96 -42.23
C MET A 27 -12.14 -23.74 -42.31
N LEU A 28 -11.25 -23.59 -41.32
CA LEU A 28 -10.06 -24.43 -41.12
C LEU A 28 -9.81 -24.64 -39.60
N PRO A 29 -9.27 -25.80 -39.18
CA PRO A 29 -9.16 -26.19 -37.77
C PRO A 29 -8.06 -25.45 -36.97
N CYS A 30 -7.59 -24.31 -37.46
CA CYS A 30 -6.51 -23.53 -36.85
C CYS A 30 -6.94 -22.06 -36.79
N THR A 31 -7.25 -21.56 -35.60
CA THR A 31 -7.39 -20.11 -35.36
C THR A 31 -6.02 -19.46 -35.45
N ALA A 32 -5.67 -18.90 -36.61
CA ALA A 32 -4.54 -17.99 -36.74
C ALA A 32 -4.95 -16.64 -36.15
N THR A 33 -4.27 -16.18 -35.10
CA THR A 33 -4.53 -14.87 -34.49
C THR A 33 -3.43 -13.92 -34.92
N ALA A 34 -3.77 -12.87 -35.67
CA ALA A 34 -2.82 -11.81 -35.96
C ALA A 34 -2.59 -10.99 -34.68
N SER A 35 -1.33 -10.77 -34.33
CA SER A 35 -0.90 -9.92 -33.21
C SER A 35 -0.06 -8.77 -33.76
N SER A 36 -0.34 -7.54 -33.33
CA SER A 36 0.34 -6.32 -33.75
C SER A 36 0.49 -5.44 -32.52
N GLY A 37 1.73 -4.99 -32.25
CA GLY A 37 2.05 -4.23 -31.05
C GLY A 37 3.31 -3.39 -31.19
N THR A 38 3.58 -2.56 -30.17
CA THR A 38 4.74 -1.67 -30.16
C THR A 38 6.04 -2.47 -30.08
N ALA A 39 6.94 -2.28 -31.05
CA ALA A 39 8.23 -2.94 -31.08
C ALA A 39 9.00 -2.75 -29.76
N GLY A 40 9.45 -3.86 -29.15
CA GLY A 40 10.11 -3.89 -27.84
C GLY A 40 9.20 -4.16 -26.64
N TYR A 41 7.87 -4.17 -26.81
CA TYR A 41 6.91 -4.63 -25.79
C TYR A 41 6.25 -5.97 -26.15
N VAL A 42 6.37 -6.40 -27.42
CA VAL A 42 5.83 -7.68 -27.90
C VAL A 42 6.69 -8.84 -27.39
N ALA A 43 6.04 -9.89 -26.90
CA ALA A 43 6.71 -11.11 -26.43
C ALA A 43 7.54 -11.76 -27.56
N PRO A 44 8.78 -12.21 -27.30
CA PRO A 44 9.69 -12.66 -28.36
C PRO A 44 9.14 -13.81 -29.20
N GLU A 45 8.41 -14.73 -28.59
CA GLU A 45 7.79 -15.87 -29.27
C GLU A 45 6.75 -15.45 -30.33
N VAL A 46 6.13 -14.29 -30.18
CA VAL A 46 5.18 -13.73 -31.16
C VAL A 46 5.94 -13.18 -32.37
N LEU A 47 7.08 -12.54 -32.15
CA LEU A 47 7.97 -12.02 -33.18
C LEU A 47 8.66 -13.13 -33.98
N PHE A 48 9.19 -14.15 -33.29
CA PHE A 48 9.88 -15.28 -33.92
C PHE A 48 8.92 -16.26 -34.60
N GLY A 49 7.69 -16.39 -34.11
CA GLY A 49 6.64 -17.21 -34.72
C GLY A 49 5.90 -16.55 -35.88
N GLN A 50 6.31 -15.35 -36.32
CA GLN A 50 5.65 -14.56 -37.37
C GLN A 50 4.12 -14.44 -37.19
N GLY A 51 3.66 -14.22 -35.95
CA GLY A 51 2.22 -14.10 -35.65
C GLY A 51 1.42 -15.41 -35.80
N ARG A 52 2.07 -16.58 -35.96
CA ARG A 52 1.39 -17.89 -35.96
C ARG A 52 1.21 -18.50 -34.57
N VAL A 53 1.63 -17.78 -33.52
CA VAL A 53 1.48 -18.22 -32.13
C VAL A 53 0.18 -17.67 -31.59
N GLY A 54 -0.71 -18.57 -31.16
CA GLY A 54 -1.99 -18.20 -30.57
C GLY A 54 -1.85 -17.30 -29.33
N ALA A 55 -2.83 -16.42 -29.12
CA ALA A 55 -2.96 -15.58 -27.92
C ALA A 55 -2.85 -16.39 -26.61
N ARG A 56 -1.93 -16.01 -25.72
CA ARG A 56 -1.74 -16.65 -24.40
C ARG A 56 -1.51 -15.60 -23.31
N PRO A 57 -2.07 -15.78 -22.10
CA PRO A 57 -1.89 -14.84 -20.97
C PRO A 57 -0.42 -14.56 -20.59
N ALA A 58 0.49 -15.48 -20.90
CA ALA A 58 1.92 -15.29 -20.67
C ALA A 58 2.53 -14.14 -21.51
N GLN A 59 1.98 -13.91 -22.71
CA GLN A 59 2.41 -12.82 -23.61
C GLN A 59 1.98 -11.46 -23.05
N ASP A 60 0.77 -11.37 -22.50
CA ASP A 60 0.26 -10.17 -21.83
C ASP A 60 1.08 -9.85 -20.56
N ALA A 61 1.46 -10.88 -19.80
CA ALA A 61 2.30 -10.74 -18.61
C ALA A 61 3.71 -10.23 -18.94
N PHE A 62 4.30 -10.66 -20.07
CA PHE A 62 5.59 -10.15 -20.56
C PHE A 62 5.51 -8.66 -20.88
N SER A 63 4.50 -8.26 -21.64
CA SER A 63 4.26 -6.86 -22.03
C SER A 63 4.08 -5.96 -20.81
N PHE A 64 3.31 -6.42 -19.82
CA PHE A 64 3.14 -5.74 -18.54
C PHE A 64 4.44 -5.63 -17.73
N GLY A 65 5.26 -6.69 -17.72
CA GLY A 65 6.58 -6.70 -17.08
C GLY A 65 7.53 -5.65 -17.65
N CYS A 66 7.54 -5.46 -18.98
CA CYS A 66 8.33 -4.42 -19.65
C CYS A 66 7.89 -3.00 -19.26
N VAL A 67 6.58 -2.78 -19.10
CA VAL A 67 6.03 -1.50 -18.62
C VAL A 67 6.49 -1.21 -17.19
N LEU A 68 6.39 -2.20 -16.30
CA LEU A 68 6.85 -2.06 -14.91
C LEU A 68 8.36 -1.80 -14.82
N TYR A 69 9.17 -2.53 -15.60
CA TYR A 69 10.62 -2.34 -15.62
C TYR A 69 11.01 -0.91 -16.01
N ASN A 70 10.43 -0.38 -17.08
CA ASN A 70 10.71 0.99 -17.54
C ASN A 70 10.13 2.06 -16.61
N THR A 71 9.02 1.78 -15.94
CA THR A 71 8.36 2.73 -15.02
C THR A 71 9.09 2.82 -13.68
N TYR A 72 9.69 1.72 -13.19
CA TYR A 72 10.18 1.64 -11.81
C TYR A 72 11.70 1.50 -11.67
N MET A 73 12.44 1.12 -12.71
CA MET A 73 13.89 0.88 -12.61
C MET A 73 14.78 2.01 -13.19
N TYR A 74 14.21 3.05 -13.82
CA TYR A 74 14.96 4.23 -14.31
C TYR A 74 14.34 5.57 -13.83
N PRO A 75 14.71 6.09 -12.64
CA PRO A 75 14.02 7.24 -12.04
C PRO A 75 14.90 8.46 -11.71
N GLN A 76 16.00 8.73 -12.43
CA GLN A 76 16.87 9.87 -12.10
C GLN A 76 16.95 10.88 -13.25
N THR A 77 15.94 11.75 -13.33
CA THR A 77 15.98 13.21 -13.55
C THR A 77 14.60 13.68 -14.04
N VAL A 78 13.68 14.16 -13.18
CA VAL A 78 12.51 14.95 -13.62
C VAL A 78 11.91 15.79 -12.46
N PRO A 79 11.74 17.11 -12.61
CA PRO A 79 10.94 17.95 -11.69
C PRO A 79 9.41 17.72 -11.82
N PRO A 80 8.59 18.09 -10.81
CA PRO A 80 7.22 17.61 -10.65
C PRO A 80 6.20 18.11 -11.68
N ALA A 81 5.22 17.24 -11.98
CA ALA A 81 4.15 17.49 -12.95
C ALA A 81 3.06 18.45 -12.42
N GLN A 82 2.71 19.42 -13.23
CA GLN A 82 1.59 20.34 -13.05
C GLN A 82 0.29 19.72 -13.61
N SER A 83 -0.88 20.16 -13.16
CA SER A 83 -2.12 19.73 -13.81
C SER A 83 -2.18 20.29 -15.24
N ARG A 84 -2.87 19.64 -16.18
CA ARG A 84 -3.01 20.17 -17.56
C ARG A 84 -3.62 21.58 -17.63
N GLY A 85 -4.40 21.98 -16.62
CA GLY A 85 -4.88 23.35 -16.47
C GLY A 85 -3.79 24.29 -15.97
N ASP A 86 -3.02 23.86 -14.96
CA ASP A 86 -1.90 24.62 -14.41
C ASP A 86 -0.75 24.76 -15.43
N GLU A 87 -0.52 23.78 -16.31
CA GLU A 87 0.43 23.87 -17.43
C GLU A 87 0.01 24.93 -18.46
N VAL A 88 -1.28 25.02 -18.78
CA VAL A 88 -1.81 26.05 -19.71
C VAL A 88 -1.74 27.43 -19.05
N VAL A 89 -2.07 27.52 -17.77
CA VAL A 89 -1.97 28.75 -16.96
C VAL A 89 -0.53 29.24 -16.83
N ASP A 90 0.44 28.33 -16.62
CA ASP A 90 1.85 28.66 -16.53
C ASP A 90 2.48 28.98 -17.90
N GLN A 91 2.03 28.38 -19.00
CA GLN A 91 2.45 28.74 -20.37
C GLN A 91 1.90 30.09 -20.85
N CYS A 92 0.89 30.63 -20.18
CA CYS A 92 0.45 32.01 -20.37
C CYS A 92 1.42 33.03 -19.71
N ARG A 93 2.55 32.57 -19.15
CA ARG A 93 3.66 33.40 -18.66
C ARG A 93 4.91 33.06 -19.45
N TRP A 94 5.40 33.99 -20.25
CA TRP A 94 6.55 33.78 -21.13
C TRP A 94 7.84 34.29 -20.47
N ASN A 95 8.85 33.43 -20.31
CA ASN A 95 10.17 33.78 -19.81
C ASN A 95 11.22 33.65 -20.94
N LEU A 96 11.82 34.76 -21.39
CA LEU A 96 13.02 34.77 -22.24
C LEU A 96 14.29 34.96 -21.38
N PRO A 97 15.48 34.45 -21.78
CA PRO A 97 16.66 34.52 -20.93
C PRO A 97 17.30 35.92 -20.87
N ALA A 98 17.50 36.38 -19.63
CA ALA A 98 18.53 37.31 -19.14
C ALA A 98 18.59 38.75 -19.70
N ARG A 99 17.52 39.52 -19.48
CA ARG A 99 17.49 40.92 -18.95
C ARG A 99 16.16 41.55 -19.38
N VAL A 100 15.32 41.91 -18.39
CA VAL A 100 14.04 42.64 -18.50
C VAL A 100 12.75 41.81 -18.70
N SER A 101 11.85 42.00 -17.73
CA SER A 101 10.41 41.68 -17.54
C SER A 101 9.76 40.44 -18.16
N VAL A 102 9.30 39.56 -17.27
CA VAL A 102 8.28 38.52 -17.47
C VAL A 102 7.06 39.09 -18.19
N CYS A 103 6.68 38.54 -19.36
CA CYS A 103 5.35 38.77 -19.93
C CYS A 103 4.37 37.82 -19.25
N SER A 104 3.44 38.37 -18.47
CA SER A 104 2.39 37.65 -17.77
C SER A 104 1.05 38.16 -18.29
N PHE A 105 0.13 37.26 -18.66
CA PHE A 105 -1.24 37.60 -19.02
C PHE A 105 -2.20 37.26 -17.85
N PRO A 106 -2.19 38.04 -16.76
CA PRO A 106 -2.90 37.69 -15.52
C PRO A 106 -4.41 37.61 -15.69
N HIS A 107 -4.99 38.33 -16.66
CA HIS A 107 -6.42 38.26 -16.95
C HIS A 107 -6.84 36.91 -17.56
N LEU A 108 -6.03 36.33 -18.44
CA LEU A 108 -6.32 35.03 -19.06
C LEU A 108 -6.16 33.89 -18.05
N ALA A 109 -5.12 33.96 -17.22
CA ALA A 109 -4.93 33.04 -16.09
C ALA A 109 -6.07 33.14 -15.07
N ALA A 110 -6.55 34.35 -14.78
CA ALA A 110 -7.70 34.55 -13.90
C ALA A 110 -8.99 33.97 -14.49
N GLU A 111 -9.25 34.12 -15.79
CA GLU A 111 -10.43 33.51 -16.44
C GLU A 111 -10.35 31.97 -16.52
N ILE A 112 -9.16 31.39 -16.73
CA ILE A 112 -8.98 29.93 -16.71
C ILE A 112 -8.98 29.38 -15.27
N CYS A 113 -8.61 30.15 -14.25
CA CYS A 113 -8.77 29.74 -12.86
C CYS A 113 -10.17 30.04 -12.29
N ASP A 114 -10.93 30.92 -12.94
CA ASP A 114 -12.33 31.19 -12.63
C ASP A 114 -13.20 30.12 -13.27
N SER A 115 -13.54 29.11 -12.47
CA SER A 115 -14.39 28.01 -12.89
C SER A 115 -15.77 28.40 -13.41
N SER A 116 -16.20 29.65 -13.16
CA SER A 116 -17.46 30.21 -13.62
C SER A 116 -17.37 30.87 -15.00
N SER A 117 -16.16 31.11 -15.54
CA SER A 117 -15.96 31.65 -16.88
C SER A 117 -16.31 30.64 -17.97
N ASP A 118 -16.72 31.12 -19.15
CA ASP A 118 -16.98 30.25 -20.29
C ASP A 118 -15.68 29.58 -20.79
N LEU A 119 -14.55 30.23 -20.58
CA LEU A 119 -13.22 29.77 -21.00
C LEU A 119 -12.75 28.55 -20.17
N TYR A 120 -12.96 28.52 -18.84
CA TYR A 120 -12.62 27.34 -18.03
C TYR A 120 -13.46 26.12 -18.40
N LYS A 121 -14.75 26.35 -18.66
CA LYS A 121 -15.74 25.30 -18.96
C LYS A 121 -15.49 24.66 -20.33
N GLU A 122 -15.22 25.44 -21.37
CA GLU A 122 -14.84 24.90 -22.69
C GLU A 122 -13.49 24.15 -22.63
N THR A 123 -12.53 24.68 -21.88
CA THR A 123 -11.20 24.06 -21.70
C THR A 123 -11.30 22.70 -20.98
N ARG A 124 -12.12 22.56 -19.93
CA ARG A 124 -12.35 21.27 -19.25
C ARG A 124 -13.17 20.28 -20.08
N ALA A 125 -14.10 20.76 -20.93
CA ALA A 125 -14.87 19.90 -21.84
C ALA A 125 -13.99 19.29 -22.95
N LEU A 126 -13.06 20.07 -23.52
CA LEU A 126 -12.07 19.58 -24.50
C LEU A 126 -11.09 18.56 -23.88
N LEU A 127 -10.83 18.66 -22.57
CA LEU A 127 -9.87 17.84 -21.84
C LEU A 127 -10.49 16.63 -21.10
N ALA A 128 -11.78 16.33 -21.33
CA ALA A 128 -12.47 15.22 -20.67
C ALA A 128 -11.86 13.84 -20.99
N THR A 129 -11.86 12.93 -20.03
CA THR A 129 -11.29 11.58 -20.17
C THR A 129 -12.15 10.63 -21.01
N ASP A 130 -13.47 10.84 -21.10
CA ASP A 130 -14.38 10.13 -22.01
C ASP A 130 -14.42 10.80 -23.40
N PRO A 131 -13.99 10.14 -24.49
CA PRO A 131 -13.87 10.75 -25.82
C PRO A 131 -15.20 11.17 -26.47
N LYS A 132 -16.33 10.54 -26.12
CA LYS A 132 -17.65 10.88 -26.71
C LYS A 132 -18.24 12.17 -26.15
N GLN A 133 -17.69 12.65 -25.04
CA GLN A 133 -18.12 13.87 -24.33
C GLN A 133 -17.29 15.09 -24.72
N ARG A 134 -16.24 14.91 -25.52
CA ARG A 134 -15.49 16.04 -26.07
C ARG A 134 -16.31 16.65 -27.20
N PRO A 135 -16.49 17.97 -27.22
CA PRO A 135 -17.08 18.62 -28.39
C PRO A 135 -16.23 18.32 -29.62
N SER A 136 -16.85 18.16 -30.79
CA SER A 136 -16.11 18.12 -32.05
C SER A 136 -15.28 19.41 -32.15
N LEU A 137 -14.02 19.32 -32.61
CA LEU A 137 -13.18 20.51 -32.86
C LEU A 137 -13.87 21.52 -33.79
N LEU A 138 -14.91 21.11 -34.51
CA LEU A 138 -15.71 21.91 -35.43
C LEU A 138 -17.07 22.41 -34.84
N SER A 139 -17.40 22.15 -33.57
CA SER A 139 -18.72 22.46 -32.99
C SER A 139 -18.71 23.24 -31.66
N GLY A 140 -17.69 24.07 -31.40
CA GLY A 140 -17.67 24.92 -30.21
C GLY A 140 -18.75 26.02 -30.25
N ARG A 141 -19.75 25.92 -29.34
CA ARG A 141 -20.35 26.98 -28.49
C ARG A 141 -21.85 26.77 -28.24
N GLN A 142 -22.25 26.89 -26.98
CA GLN A 142 -23.19 27.92 -26.49
C GLN A 142 -23.53 27.71 -24.99
N ILE A 143 -22.81 28.44 -24.12
CA ILE A 143 -23.27 29.24 -22.95
C ILE A 143 -24.00 28.54 -21.75
N ALA A 144 -23.51 28.91 -20.56
CA ALA A 144 -24.13 29.01 -19.23
C ALA A 144 -25.59 28.55 -18.97
N GLU A 145 -25.82 27.79 -17.86
CA GLU A 145 -26.74 28.12 -16.72
C GLU A 145 -27.08 26.91 -15.78
N ARG A 146 -26.70 27.03 -14.48
CA ARG A 146 -27.36 26.59 -13.20
C ARG A 146 -27.79 25.13 -12.78
N SER A 147 -27.26 24.73 -11.59
CA SER A 147 -27.93 24.32 -10.31
C SER A 147 -28.53 22.90 -10.01
N VAL A 148 -27.81 22.15 -9.13
CA VAL A 148 -28.19 21.44 -7.86
C VAL A 148 -29.22 20.26 -7.83
N ALA A 149 -28.78 19.05 -7.43
CA ALA A 149 -29.21 18.28 -6.21
C ALA A 149 -29.05 16.73 -6.30
N ALA A 150 -28.48 16.17 -5.21
CA ALA A 150 -28.75 14.85 -4.58
C ALA A 150 -28.12 13.53 -5.12
N HIS A 151 -27.23 12.96 -4.29
CA HIS A 151 -27.18 11.58 -3.74
C HIS A 151 -25.72 11.09 -3.61
N ALA A 152 -25.05 11.44 -2.51
CA ALA A 152 -23.69 11.00 -2.20
C ALA A 152 -23.72 9.71 -1.34
N GLY A 153 -23.34 8.57 -1.95
CA GLY A 153 -22.81 7.40 -1.25
C GLY A 153 -21.28 7.41 -1.23
N PRO A 154 -20.64 6.23 -1.20
CA PRO A 154 -19.89 5.59 -0.10
C PRO A 154 -18.60 6.29 0.40
N ALA A 155 -18.31 7.52 -0.04
CA ALA A 155 -17.11 8.26 0.36
C ALA A 155 -17.15 8.75 1.83
N ILE A 156 -18.35 8.89 2.42
CA ILE A 156 -18.53 9.38 3.79
C ILE A 156 -18.07 8.36 4.84
N ASP A 157 -18.19 7.06 4.59
CA ASP A 157 -17.78 6.04 5.58
C ASP A 157 -16.25 5.82 5.60
N VAL A 158 -15.57 6.08 4.48
CA VAL A 158 -14.10 6.09 4.41
C VAL A 158 -13.50 7.25 5.21
N LEU A 159 -14.22 8.38 5.30
CA LEU A 159 -13.79 9.55 6.07
C LEU A 159 -14.10 9.42 7.58
N ARG A 160 -15.02 8.53 7.97
CA ARG A 160 -15.29 8.22 9.39
C ARG A 160 -14.20 7.33 10.00
N ASP A 161 -13.54 6.52 9.18
CA ASP A 161 -12.45 5.61 9.55
C ASP A 161 -11.06 6.13 9.15
N ALA A 162 -10.99 7.25 8.43
CA ALA A 162 -9.74 7.99 8.29
C ALA A 162 -9.30 8.43 9.70
N PRO A 163 -8.00 8.44 10.02
CA PRO A 163 -7.57 9.14 11.21
C PRO A 163 -8.09 10.57 11.06
N GLU A 164 -9.12 10.92 11.84
CA GLU A 164 -9.40 12.32 12.09
C GLU A 164 -8.04 12.94 12.42
N LEU A 165 -7.80 14.16 11.94
CA LEU A 165 -6.80 14.99 12.58
C LEU A 165 -7.34 15.22 14.00
N ILE A 166 -7.15 14.22 14.87
CA ILE A 166 -7.61 14.21 16.24
C ILE A 166 -6.94 15.44 16.84
N PRO A 167 -7.70 16.40 17.37
CA PRO A 167 -7.11 17.55 18.05
C PRO A 167 -6.13 17.02 19.08
N GLU A 168 -4.98 17.70 19.19
CA GLU A 168 -3.91 17.44 20.16
C GLU A 168 -4.47 16.82 21.45
N PRO A 169 -3.98 15.64 21.88
CA PRO A 169 -4.57 14.91 22.99
C PRO A 169 -4.68 15.81 24.22
N THR A 170 -5.88 15.89 24.79
CA THR A 170 -6.16 16.56 26.07
C THR A 170 -5.32 16.00 27.22
N ASP A 171 -4.80 14.77 27.06
CA ASP A 171 -3.74 14.19 27.88
C ASP A 171 -2.36 14.63 27.38
N LEU A 172 -1.77 15.59 28.07
CA LEU A 172 -0.39 16.09 27.87
C LEU A 172 0.71 15.02 28.06
N THR A 173 0.37 13.75 28.30
CA THR A 173 1.33 12.66 28.48
C THR A 173 2.00 12.32 27.14
N PRO A 174 3.34 12.47 27.03
CA PRO A 174 4.07 12.21 25.80
C PRO A 174 3.88 10.77 25.30
N LEU A 175 3.81 10.60 23.97
CA LEU A 175 3.70 9.28 23.32
C LEU A 175 4.80 8.30 23.77
N CYS A 176 6.00 8.81 24.05
CA CYS A 176 7.10 8.01 24.61
C CYS A 176 6.73 7.35 25.95
N THR A 177 6.07 8.08 26.86
CA THR A 177 5.65 7.55 28.17
C THR A 177 4.64 6.43 28.00
N LYS A 178 3.66 6.60 27.11
CA LYS A 178 2.64 5.57 26.82
C LYS A 178 3.27 4.30 26.22
N VAL A 179 4.29 4.45 25.37
CA VAL A 179 5.03 3.30 24.84
C VAL A 179 5.87 2.61 25.92
N VAL A 180 6.47 3.36 26.85
CA VAL A 180 7.18 2.78 28.01
C VAL A 180 6.22 1.95 28.86
N GLU A 181 5.05 2.52 29.20
CA GLU A 181 4.01 1.82 29.96
C GLU A 181 3.54 0.54 29.26
N LEU A 182 3.29 0.61 27.94
CA LEU A 182 2.94 -0.56 27.12
C LEU A 182 4.02 -1.65 27.20
N LEU A 183 5.30 -1.30 27.02
CA LEU A 183 6.39 -2.28 27.06
C LEU A 183 6.57 -2.87 28.46
N GLN A 184 6.34 -2.09 29.52
CA GLN A 184 6.35 -2.56 30.90
C GLN A 184 5.18 -3.50 31.19
N GLN A 185 3.96 -3.15 30.77
CA GLN A 185 2.76 -4.00 30.90
C GLN A 185 2.97 -5.35 30.20
N LEU A 186 3.51 -5.34 28.98
CA LEU A 186 3.82 -6.56 28.24
C LEU A 186 4.98 -7.38 28.81
N SER A 187 5.78 -6.79 29.72
CA SER A 187 6.91 -7.44 30.39
C SER A 187 6.63 -7.69 31.88
N ALA A 188 5.36 -7.75 32.29
CA ALA A 188 4.96 -7.91 33.68
C ALA A 188 5.44 -9.24 34.32
N ASP A 189 5.81 -10.23 33.50
CA ASP A 189 6.41 -11.49 33.94
C ASP A 189 7.89 -11.37 34.33
N GLY A 190 8.48 -10.17 34.19
CA GLY A 190 9.89 -9.90 34.49
C GLY A 190 10.86 -10.43 33.43
N GLN A 191 10.37 -11.00 32.33
CA GLN A 191 11.21 -11.51 31.24
C GLN A 191 11.39 -10.49 30.12
N GLY A 192 11.07 -9.22 30.33
CA GLY A 192 11.36 -8.15 29.37
C GLY A 192 12.86 -7.90 29.18
N PRO A 193 13.25 -7.12 28.17
CA PRO A 193 14.59 -6.56 28.11
C PRO A 193 14.85 -5.64 29.32
N SER A 194 16.07 -5.70 29.85
CA SER A 194 16.47 -4.90 31.01
C SER A 194 16.80 -3.46 30.62
N ASN A 195 16.58 -2.52 31.54
CA ASN A 195 16.99 -1.11 31.41
C ASN A 195 16.53 -0.44 30.11
N VAL A 196 15.30 -0.74 29.67
CA VAL A 196 14.70 -0.14 28.47
C VAL A 196 14.50 1.36 28.67
N ALA A 197 15.16 2.16 27.84
CA ALA A 197 14.97 3.60 27.76
C ALA A 197 14.50 3.98 26.35
N VAL A 198 13.23 4.35 26.22
CA VAL A 198 12.65 4.85 24.96
C VAL A 198 13.19 6.26 24.70
N ARG A 199 13.85 6.44 23.55
CA ARG A 199 14.49 7.69 23.14
C ARG A 199 13.56 8.54 22.28
N ARG A 200 12.86 7.88 21.36
CA ARG A 200 11.97 8.54 20.41
C ARG A 200 10.90 7.56 19.95
N VAL A 201 9.69 8.08 19.73
CA VAL A 201 8.61 7.37 19.08
C VAL A 201 8.12 8.20 17.91
N GLU A 202 7.98 7.57 16.75
CA GLU A 202 7.45 8.20 15.55
C GLU A 202 6.16 7.48 15.16
N ARG A 203 5.06 8.24 15.01
CA ARG A 203 3.81 7.70 14.48
C ARG A 203 3.90 7.59 12.97
N VAL A 204 3.48 6.45 12.42
CA VAL A 204 3.40 6.25 10.98
C VAL A 204 2.05 6.76 10.50
N GLN A 205 2.09 7.72 9.57
CA GLN A 205 0.91 8.27 8.91
C GLN A 205 1.00 7.96 7.42
N ASN A 206 0.54 6.77 7.02
CA ASN A 206 0.55 6.35 5.62
C ASN A 206 -0.88 6.03 5.16
N PRO A 207 -1.56 6.96 4.44
CA PRO A 207 -2.96 6.79 4.08
C PRO A 207 -3.20 5.60 3.14
N VAL A 208 -2.24 5.29 2.26
CA VAL A 208 -2.37 4.16 1.31
C VAL A 208 -2.31 2.82 2.05
N LEU A 209 -1.39 2.67 3.01
CA LEU A 209 -1.33 1.46 3.83
C LEU A 209 -2.55 1.35 4.75
N TRP A 210 -2.99 2.47 5.32
CA TRP A 210 -4.18 2.52 6.17
C TRP A 210 -5.43 2.09 5.42
N GLU A 211 -5.61 2.55 4.18
CA GLU A 211 -6.77 2.21 3.35
C GLU A 211 -6.80 0.72 3.00
N ARG A 212 -5.64 0.14 2.63
CA ARG A 212 -5.50 -1.30 2.38
C ARG A 212 -5.80 -2.12 3.63
N TYR A 213 -5.25 -1.71 4.76
CA TYR A 213 -5.48 -2.34 6.06
C TYR A 213 -6.96 -2.28 6.46
N SER A 214 -7.58 -1.11 6.32
CA SER A 214 -8.99 -0.89 6.67
C SER A 214 -9.94 -1.66 5.75
N ALA A 215 -9.61 -1.77 4.47
CA ALA A 215 -10.35 -2.61 3.53
C ALA A 215 -10.25 -4.10 3.92
N LYS A 216 -9.05 -4.58 4.26
CA LYS A 216 -8.85 -5.95 4.74
C LYS A 216 -9.60 -6.21 6.05
N ARG A 217 -9.58 -5.26 6.99
CA ARG A 217 -10.35 -5.32 8.24
C ARG A 217 -11.85 -5.50 7.98
N ARG A 218 -12.44 -4.67 7.10
CA ARG A 218 -13.86 -4.78 6.73
C ARG A 218 -14.18 -6.11 6.05
N GLU A 219 -13.33 -6.57 5.14
CA GLU A 219 -13.48 -7.87 4.51
C GLU A 219 -13.50 -9.01 5.53
N MET A 220 -12.54 -9.03 6.46
CA MET A 220 -12.49 -10.06 7.50
C MET A 220 -13.69 -9.99 8.46
N LEU A 221 -14.16 -8.80 8.82
CA LEU A 221 -15.37 -8.64 9.65
C LEU A 221 -16.63 -9.20 8.97
N HIS A 222 -16.74 -9.04 7.65
CA HIS A 222 -17.87 -9.58 6.90
C HIS A 222 -17.76 -11.10 6.68
N ARG A 223 -16.55 -11.61 6.43
CA ARG A 223 -16.32 -13.02 6.15
C ARG A 223 -16.38 -13.88 7.41
N LEU A 224 -15.87 -13.39 8.54
CA LEU A 224 -15.73 -14.17 9.77
C LEU A 224 -16.92 -13.94 10.70
N THR A 225 -17.72 -14.98 10.93
CA THR A 225 -18.81 -14.98 11.90
C THR A 225 -18.57 -16.05 12.97
N GLY A 226 -18.65 -15.68 14.24
CA GLY A 226 -18.66 -16.62 15.37
C GLY A 226 -17.39 -17.46 15.56
N GLN A 227 -16.23 -16.98 15.11
CA GLN A 227 -14.95 -17.69 15.27
C GLN A 227 -14.41 -17.53 16.70
N GLU A 228 -13.78 -18.58 17.23
CA GLU A 228 -13.17 -18.53 18.55
C GLU A 228 -11.98 -17.55 18.58
N HIS A 229 -11.96 -16.71 19.61
CA HIS A 229 -10.86 -15.80 19.85
C HIS A 229 -9.69 -16.50 20.52
N TYR A 230 -8.47 -16.12 20.12
CA TYR A 230 -7.27 -16.58 20.79
C TYR A 230 -6.82 -15.56 21.85
N ASP A 231 -7.34 -15.72 23.07
CA ASP A 231 -7.16 -14.75 24.15
C ASP A 231 -5.91 -14.97 25.02
N ARG A 232 -5.05 -15.92 24.64
CA ARG A 232 -3.82 -16.24 25.40
C ARG A 232 -2.59 -15.43 24.98
N LEU A 233 -2.75 -14.47 24.06
CA LEU A 233 -1.69 -13.50 23.76
C LEU A 233 -1.61 -12.46 24.87
N HIS A 234 -0.41 -12.02 25.22
CA HIS A 234 -0.20 -10.94 26.19
C HIS A 234 -0.87 -9.63 25.74
N THR A 235 -1.06 -9.47 24.43
CA THR A 235 -1.68 -8.31 23.81
C THR A 235 -3.19 -8.45 23.64
N ALA A 236 -3.80 -9.56 24.08
CA ALA A 236 -5.22 -9.84 23.85
C ALA A 236 -6.16 -8.84 24.52
N THR A 237 -5.79 -8.35 25.70
CA THR A 237 -6.59 -7.39 26.48
C THR A 237 -6.15 -5.95 26.26
N LEU A 238 -5.12 -5.69 25.46
CA LEU A 238 -4.63 -4.34 25.25
C LEU A 238 -5.59 -3.52 24.40
N ASP A 239 -5.75 -2.26 24.78
CA ASP A 239 -6.46 -1.25 24.00
C ASP A 239 -5.53 -0.53 23.01
N ALA A 240 -6.15 0.24 22.11
CA ALA A 240 -5.39 1.15 21.26
C ALA A 240 -4.59 2.15 22.12
N LEU A 241 -3.41 2.53 21.62
CA LEU A 241 -2.66 3.62 22.23
C LEU A 241 -3.50 4.89 22.16
N SER A 242 -3.53 5.63 23.26
CA SER A 242 -4.31 6.85 23.42
C SER A 242 -4.01 7.85 22.27
N GLY A 243 -5.06 8.34 21.61
CA GLY A 243 -4.97 9.15 20.38
C GLY A 243 -4.79 8.34 19.08
N CYS A 244 -4.94 7.03 19.12
CA CYS A 244 -5.07 6.16 17.94
C CYS A 244 -6.49 5.58 17.85
N PRO A 245 -6.95 5.15 16.66
CA PRO A 245 -8.24 4.45 16.51
C PRO A 245 -8.33 3.22 17.40
N ALA A 246 -9.50 2.97 18.00
CA ALA A 246 -9.74 1.79 18.83
C ALA A 246 -9.41 0.48 18.08
N LEU A 247 -8.95 -0.53 18.80
CA LEU A 247 -8.72 -1.87 18.23
C LEU A 247 -10.04 -2.64 18.26
N LEU A 248 -10.36 -3.31 17.16
CA LEU A 248 -11.47 -4.27 17.11
C LEU A 248 -11.05 -5.62 17.69
N ARG A 249 -10.67 -5.63 18.98
CA ARG A 249 -10.09 -6.79 19.65
C ARG A 249 -11.10 -7.93 19.85
N ASP A 250 -12.33 -7.58 20.18
CA ASP A 250 -13.43 -8.53 20.43
C ASP A 250 -14.29 -8.76 19.18
N ALA A 251 -13.86 -8.25 18.03
CA ALA A 251 -14.48 -8.55 16.76
C ALA A 251 -13.82 -9.78 16.12
N SER A 252 -14.52 -10.39 15.17
CA SER A 252 -14.07 -11.61 14.49
C SER A 252 -12.72 -11.48 13.77
N CYS A 253 -12.32 -10.27 13.38
CA CYS A 253 -11.01 -10.01 12.80
C CYS A 253 -9.85 -10.05 13.81
N GLN A 254 -10.15 -10.05 15.12
CA GLN A 254 -9.19 -10.10 16.23
C GLN A 254 -8.02 -9.12 16.03
N GLU A 255 -8.33 -7.83 16.00
CA GLU A 255 -7.31 -6.79 15.86
C GLU A 255 -6.43 -6.75 17.14
N ARG A 256 -5.11 -6.83 16.99
CA ARG A 256 -4.15 -6.82 18.10
C ARG A 256 -3.00 -5.86 17.81
N LEU A 257 -2.45 -5.25 18.86
CA LEU A 257 -1.12 -4.65 18.78
C LEU A 257 -0.07 -5.75 18.90
N LEU A 258 0.90 -5.77 18.00
CA LEU A 258 2.01 -6.72 18.02
C LEU A 258 3.32 -6.03 17.69
N LEU A 259 4.42 -6.64 18.12
CA LEU A 259 5.76 -6.10 18.11
C LEU A 259 6.60 -6.74 17.02
N HIS A 260 7.37 -5.94 16.27
CA HIS A 260 8.31 -6.41 15.27
C HIS A 260 9.68 -5.73 15.41
N GLY A 261 10.68 -6.46 15.90
CA GLY A 261 12.05 -5.96 16.03
C GLY A 261 12.74 -5.91 14.68
N ILE A 262 13.44 -4.82 14.39
CA ILE A 262 14.19 -4.67 13.15
C ILE A 262 15.64 -4.29 13.42
N ALA A 263 16.53 -4.69 12.50
CA ALA A 263 17.89 -4.18 12.50
C ALA A 263 17.87 -2.64 12.42
N PRO A 264 18.85 -1.93 13.02
CA PRO A 264 18.92 -0.48 13.11
C PRO A 264 19.35 0.16 11.77
N VAL A 265 18.73 -0.27 10.67
CA VAL A 265 19.01 0.14 9.30
C VAL A 265 17.88 1.06 8.83
N ARG A 266 18.18 2.35 8.66
CA ARG A 266 17.18 3.36 8.27
C ARG A 266 16.43 2.99 6.99
N SER A 267 17.12 2.46 5.98
CA SER A 267 16.49 2.07 4.71
C SER A 267 15.50 0.91 4.82
N LEU A 268 15.68 0.00 5.81
CA LEU A 268 14.70 -1.05 6.11
C LEU A 268 13.46 -0.45 6.77
N ARG A 269 13.66 0.41 7.78
CA ARG A 269 12.58 1.17 8.43
C ARG A 269 11.78 1.95 7.40
N ASP A 270 12.45 2.71 6.54
CA ASP A 270 11.82 3.53 5.49
C ASP A 270 11.02 2.67 4.50
N LYS A 271 11.51 1.49 4.13
CA LYS A 271 10.76 0.54 3.29
C LYS A 271 9.48 0.07 3.97
N ILE A 272 9.54 -0.35 5.24
CA ILE A 272 8.37 -0.85 5.97
C ILE A 272 7.32 0.26 6.12
N VAL A 273 7.71 1.46 6.54
CA VAL A 273 6.74 2.55 6.76
C VAL A 273 6.14 3.10 5.45
N ARG A 274 6.88 3.03 4.33
CA ARG A 274 6.39 3.51 3.02
C ARG A 274 5.59 2.46 2.25
N LEU A 275 6.06 1.22 2.25
CA LEU A 275 5.55 0.14 1.40
C LEU A 275 4.74 -0.91 2.17
N GLY A 276 4.79 -0.88 3.50
CA GLY A 276 4.22 -1.90 4.36
C GLY A 276 5.19 -3.05 4.60
N PHE A 277 4.76 -4.01 5.41
CA PHE A 277 5.45 -5.28 5.53
C PHE A 277 5.27 -6.10 4.27
N ASP A 278 6.28 -6.88 3.91
CA ASP A 278 6.21 -7.79 2.78
C ASP A 278 6.74 -9.17 3.19
N HIS A 279 5.82 -10.12 3.28
CA HIS A 279 6.12 -11.49 3.69
C HIS A 279 7.16 -12.18 2.79
N ARG A 280 7.32 -11.73 1.53
CA ARG A 280 8.31 -12.27 0.59
C ARG A 280 9.74 -11.86 0.96
N PHE A 281 9.91 -10.78 1.72
CA PHE A 281 11.20 -10.31 2.22
C PHE A 281 11.43 -10.67 3.70
N ALA A 282 10.44 -11.25 4.38
CA ALA A 282 10.60 -11.72 5.75
C ALA A 282 11.59 -12.91 5.79
N GLY A 283 12.51 -12.92 6.76
CA GLY A 283 13.37 -14.08 7.07
C GLY A 283 14.67 -14.23 6.28
N ARG A 284 15.14 -13.21 5.56
CA ARG A 284 16.42 -13.23 4.80
C ARG A 284 17.68 -13.52 5.65
N SER A 285 17.58 -13.43 6.98
CA SER A 285 18.69 -13.63 7.92
C SER A 285 18.36 -14.52 9.13
N SER A 286 17.08 -14.79 9.46
CA SER A 286 16.71 -15.70 10.56
C SER A 286 15.21 -16.09 10.48
N GLY A 287 14.89 -17.37 10.61
CA GLY A 287 13.55 -17.82 11.04
C GLY A 287 12.47 -17.99 9.95
N HIS A 288 12.39 -19.18 9.37
CA HIS A 288 11.21 -19.67 8.62
C HIS A 288 10.55 -20.87 9.32
N LYS A 289 10.76 -20.97 10.63
CA LYS A 289 10.41 -22.16 11.41
C LYS A 289 8.92 -22.48 11.37
N TYR A 290 8.08 -21.45 11.21
CA TYR A 290 6.62 -21.54 11.27
C TYR A 290 5.92 -21.02 10.01
N GLY A 291 6.68 -20.87 8.90
CA GLY A 291 6.17 -20.40 7.61
C GLY A 291 6.98 -19.24 7.02
N LEU A 292 6.65 -18.91 5.77
CA LEU A 292 7.18 -17.81 4.97
C LEU A 292 6.25 -16.58 5.04
N GLY A 293 6.02 -16.15 6.28
CA GLY A 293 5.20 -14.99 6.64
C GLY A 293 6.00 -13.90 7.36
N VAL A 294 5.34 -12.79 7.67
CA VAL A 294 5.85 -11.76 8.58
C VAL A 294 5.67 -12.24 10.01
N TYR A 295 6.76 -12.24 10.80
CA TYR A 295 6.76 -12.69 12.19
C TYR A 295 6.56 -11.50 13.13
N LEU A 296 5.54 -11.55 13.97
CA LEU A 296 5.23 -10.58 14.99
C LEU A 296 5.22 -11.28 16.36
N ALA A 297 5.42 -10.53 17.44
CA ALA A 297 5.39 -11.07 18.79
C ALA A 297 4.43 -10.28 19.69
N ASP A 298 3.85 -10.98 20.66
CA ASP A 298 3.06 -10.38 21.74
C ASP A 298 3.92 -9.95 22.93
N HIS A 299 5.19 -10.38 22.98
CA HIS A 299 6.10 -10.09 24.09
C HIS A 299 7.38 -9.33 23.65
N PRO A 300 7.78 -8.23 24.32
CA PRO A 300 8.91 -7.39 23.95
C PRO A 300 10.24 -8.12 23.82
N ARG A 301 10.55 -9.05 24.74
CA ARG A 301 11.80 -9.82 24.68
C ARG A 301 11.96 -10.60 23.38
N LYS A 302 10.87 -11.09 22.81
CA LYS A 302 10.95 -11.84 21.55
C LYS A 302 11.35 -10.92 20.39
N SER A 303 10.74 -9.75 20.28
CA SER A 303 11.10 -8.75 19.28
C SER A 303 12.48 -8.14 19.53
N HIS A 304 12.87 -7.96 20.80
CA HIS A 304 14.18 -7.46 21.18
C HIS A 304 15.32 -8.33 20.64
N HIS A 305 15.17 -9.66 20.58
CA HIS A 305 16.18 -10.55 19.98
C HIS A 305 16.50 -10.21 18.51
N TYR A 306 15.56 -9.60 17.78
CA TYR A 306 15.74 -9.19 16.38
C TYR A 306 16.07 -7.70 16.23
N ALA A 307 15.85 -6.90 17.26
CA ALA A 307 16.22 -5.49 17.31
C ALA A 307 17.69 -5.35 17.74
N THR A 308 18.61 -5.68 16.83
CA THR A 308 20.05 -5.60 17.10
C THR A 308 20.49 -4.16 17.43
N PRO A 309 21.50 -3.96 18.29
CA PRO A 309 21.96 -2.63 18.64
C PRO A 309 22.73 -1.98 17.49
N GLY A 310 22.48 -0.69 17.26
CA GLY A 310 23.26 0.15 16.36
C GLY A 310 24.57 0.60 16.99
N ALA A 311 25.33 1.44 16.29
CA ALA A 311 26.64 1.92 16.73
C ALA A 311 26.61 2.66 18.09
N ASN A 312 25.48 3.28 18.43
CA ASN A 312 25.25 4.01 19.68
C ASN A 312 24.42 3.20 20.69
N GLY A 313 24.22 1.90 20.47
CA GLY A 313 23.34 1.05 21.28
C GLY A 313 21.85 1.26 21.03
N GLU A 314 21.47 2.16 20.11
CA GLU A 314 20.06 2.38 19.72
C GLU A 314 19.53 1.16 18.95
N ARG A 315 18.33 0.73 19.32
CA ARG A 315 17.59 -0.38 18.75
C ARG A 315 16.28 0.14 18.17
N MET A 316 15.77 -0.55 17.16
CA MET A 316 14.51 -0.20 16.51
C MET A 316 13.47 -1.31 16.66
N LEU A 317 12.27 -0.91 17.08
CA LEU A 317 11.09 -1.76 17.20
C LEU A 317 9.94 -1.09 16.44
N ILE A 318 9.15 -1.88 15.72
CA ILE A 318 7.89 -1.41 15.12
C ILE A 318 6.73 -2.01 15.90
N ILE A 319 5.82 -1.15 16.36
CA ILE A 319 4.52 -1.57 16.89
C ILE A 319 3.54 -1.57 15.72
N THR A 320 2.80 -2.65 15.56
CA THR A 320 1.90 -2.91 14.44
C THR A 320 0.49 -3.14 14.93
N ARG A 321 -0.51 -2.76 14.13
CA ARG A 321 -1.84 -3.36 14.18
C ARG A 321 -1.84 -4.59 13.29
N ALA A 322 -2.34 -5.70 13.80
CA ALA A 322 -2.44 -6.94 13.06
C ALA A 322 -3.85 -7.53 13.16
N LEU A 323 -4.38 -8.00 12.03
CA LEU A 323 -5.67 -8.69 11.94
C LEU A 323 -5.41 -10.20 11.97
N LEU A 324 -5.72 -10.85 13.09
CA LEU A 324 -5.41 -12.27 13.28
C LEU A 324 -6.47 -13.17 12.65
N GLY A 325 -7.73 -12.74 12.62
CA GLY A 325 -8.87 -13.52 12.13
C GLY A 325 -8.97 -14.90 12.77
N HIS A 326 -9.35 -15.90 11.99
CA HIS A 326 -9.33 -17.29 12.46
C HIS A 326 -7.87 -17.81 12.42
N ALA A 327 -7.23 -17.84 13.58
CA ALA A 327 -5.83 -18.23 13.72
C ALA A 327 -5.63 -19.74 13.83
N TYR A 328 -4.65 -20.28 13.09
CA TYR A 328 -4.18 -21.66 13.29
C TYR A 328 -3.15 -21.71 14.43
N VAL A 329 -3.56 -22.21 15.59
CA VAL A 329 -2.73 -22.23 16.80
C VAL A 329 -2.08 -23.60 17.02
N ARG A 330 -0.74 -23.68 17.02
CA ARG A 330 0.00 -24.92 17.32
C ARG A 330 1.33 -24.64 18.03
N PRO A 331 1.85 -25.58 18.85
CA PRO A 331 3.18 -25.43 19.42
C PRO A 331 4.32 -25.41 18.40
N SER A 332 4.16 -26.16 17.30
CA SER A 332 5.12 -26.21 16.20
C SER A 332 4.42 -26.33 14.85
N PRO A 333 3.96 -25.19 14.27
CA PRO A 333 3.42 -25.14 12.91
C PRO A 333 4.43 -25.65 11.87
N ARG A 334 3.94 -25.95 10.66
CA ARG A 334 4.78 -26.42 9.55
C ARG A 334 5.79 -25.34 9.15
N SER A 335 7.06 -25.72 9.09
CA SER A 335 8.12 -24.89 8.55
C SER A 335 7.93 -24.66 7.04
N ARG A 336 8.39 -23.51 6.54
CA ARG A 336 8.36 -23.13 5.12
C ARG A 336 6.98 -23.13 4.44
N ALA A 337 5.88 -23.19 5.20
CA ALA A 337 4.54 -23.02 4.65
C ALA A 337 4.43 -21.65 3.96
N LEU A 338 3.85 -21.61 2.75
CA LEU A 338 3.67 -20.37 1.96
C LEU A 338 2.38 -19.61 2.33
N ALA A 339 1.47 -20.27 3.03
CA ALA A 339 0.19 -19.74 3.48
C ALA A 339 -0.24 -20.50 4.75
N PRO A 340 -1.22 -19.99 5.51
CA PRO A 340 -1.82 -20.74 6.59
C PRO A 340 -2.44 -22.06 6.08
N PRO A 341 -2.61 -23.06 6.95
CA PRO A 341 -3.28 -24.32 6.59
C PRO A 341 -4.71 -24.10 6.09
N LEU A 342 -5.23 -25.09 5.37
CA LEU A 342 -6.66 -25.15 5.03
C LEU A 342 -7.47 -25.36 6.30
N LEU A 343 -8.66 -24.74 6.36
CA LEU A 343 -9.66 -25.08 7.34
C LEU A 343 -10.11 -26.52 7.11
N PRO A 344 -10.19 -27.36 8.16
CA PRO A 344 -10.78 -28.68 8.04
C PRO A 344 -12.20 -28.58 7.46
N ASP A 345 -12.51 -29.45 6.50
CA ASP A 345 -13.87 -29.61 5.95
C ASP A 345 -14.47 -28.39 5.25
N ALA A 346 -13.67 -27.35 4.96
CA ALA A 346 -14.13 -26.19 4.20
C ALA A 346 -14.31 -26.53 2.71
N PRO A 347 -15.51 -26.34 2.12
CA PRO A 347 -15.84 -26.79 0.76
C PRO A 347 -15.11 -26.00 -0.34
N ASN A 348 -14.55 -24.85 -0.01
CA ASN A 348 -13.99 -23.84 -0.91
C ASN A 348 -12.46 -23.69 -0.77
N ASN A 349 -11.77 -24.66 -0.16
CA ASN A 349 -10.34 -24.56 0.18
C ASN A 349 -9.99 -23.28 0.98
N GLU A 350 -10.91 -22.83 1.84
CA GLU A 350 -10.63 -21.71 2.73
C GLU A 350 -9.49 -22.06 3.69
N ARG A 351 -8.70 -21.05 4.05
CA ARG A 351 -7.55 -21.16 4.94
C ARG A 351 -7.81 -20.41 6.22
N PHE A 352 -7.06 -20.77 7.25
CA PHE A 352 -6.89 -19.88 8.40
C PHE A 352 -6.31 -18.52 7.93
N ASP A 353 -6.53 -17.48 8.72
CA ASP A 353 -6.10 -16.12 8.38
C ASP A 353 -4.69 -15.82 8.88
N SER A 354 -4.26 -16.50 9.93
CA SER A 354 -2.94 -16.35 10.53
C SER A 354 -2.47 -17.66 11.15
N VAL A 355 -1.20 -17.71 11.54
CA VAL A 355 -0.64 -18.83 12.30
C VAL A 355 -0.08 -18.30 13.62
N ILE A 356 -0.43 -18.94 14.74
CA ILE A 356 0.14 -18.63 16.05
C ILE A 356 0.95 -19.84 16.51
N ALA A 357 2.26 -19.64 16.61
CA ALA A 357 3.17 -20.63 17.16
C ALA A 357 3.24 -20.47 18.68
N THR A 358 3.02 -21.57 19.41
CA THR A 358 3.02 -21.63 20.89
C THR A 358 4.12 -22.56 21.44
N PRO A 359 5.40 -22.34 21.10
CA PRO A 359 6.48 -23.23 21.53
C PRO A 359 6.58 -23.30 23.06
N PRO A 360 6.77 -24.50 23.65
CA PRO A 360 6.90 -24.63 25.10
C PRO A 360 8.06 -23.80 25.65
N ARG A 361 7.83 -23.09 26.77
CA ARG A 361 8.84 -22.26 27.47
C ARG A 361 9.47 -21.17 26.60
N ARG A 362 8.76 -20.72 25.56
CA ARG A 362 9.18 -19.65 24.66
C ARG A 362 7.98 -18.75 24.37
N PHE A 363 8.25 -17.52 23.95
CA PHE A 363 7.22 -16.55 23.59
C PHE A 363 6.46 -16.98 22.34
N HIS A 364 5.20 -16.56 22.26
CA HIS A 364 4.36 -16.78 21.09
C HIS A 364 4.92 -16.01 19.89
N GLU A 365 4.72 -16.57 18.71
CA GLU A 365 5.01 -15.89 17.44
C GLU A 365 3.75 -15.92 16.60
N VAL A 366 3.33 -14.76 16.11
CA VAL A 366 2.20 -14.60 15.20
C VAL A 366 2.77 -14.41 13.80
N ILE A 367 2.37 -15.26 12.86
CA ILE A 367 2.84 -15.26 11.49
C ILE A 367 1.68 -14.86 10.58
N ILE A 368 1.88 -13.75 9.87
CA ILE A 368 0.92 -13.17 8.93
C ILE A 368 1.44 -13.36 7.50
N PHE A 369 0.55 -13.81 6.60
CA PHE A 369 0.92 -14.17 5.23
C PHE A 369 0.38 -13.19 4.18
N GLU A 370 -0.52 -12.28 4.57
CA GLU A 370 -1.01 -11.23 3.70
C GLU A 370 -0.64 -9.85 4.23
N ASN A 371 0.02 -9.04 3.41
CA ASN A 371 0.57 -7.75 3.82
C ASN A 371 -0.51 -6.78 4.31
N ALA A 372 -1.71 -6.84 3.73
CA ALA A 372 -2.83 -5.97 4.11
C ALA A 372 -3.40 -6.28 5.50
N GLN A 373 -3.05 -7.41 6.13
CA GLN A 373 -3.44 -7.70 7.52
C GLN A 373 -2.61 -6.94 8.55
N ILE A 374 -1.58 -6.18 8.14
CA ILE A 374 -0.64 -5.50 9.03
C ILE A 374 -0.55 -4.01 8.68
N TYR A 375 -0.67 -3.15 9.68
CA TYR A 375 -0.35 -1.74 9.58
C TYR A 375 0.77 -1.38 10.57
N PRO A 376 1.90 -0.80 10.11
CA PRO A 376 2.90 -0.25 11.03
C PRO A 376 2.30 1.00 11.70
N GLU A 377 2.08 0.95 13.01
CA GLU A 377 1.48 2.05 13.77
C GLU A 377 2.55 3.03 14.24
N LEU A 378 3.61 2.51 14.88
CA LEU A 378 4.67 3.30 15.49
C LEU A 378 6.05 2.71 15.19
N VAL A 379 7.04 3.58 15.03
CA VAL A 379 8.47 3.24 15.09
C VAL A 379 9.03 3.71 16.43
N VAL A 380 9.60 2.80 17.20
CA VAL A 380 10.14 3.02 18.53
C VAL A 380 11.65 2.88 18.48
N TYR A 381 12.34 3.92 18.93
CA TYR A 381 13.79 3.97 19.10
C TYR A 381 14.10 3.89 20.59
N TYR A 382 14.91 2.91 20.99
CA TYR A 382 15.19 2.67 22.40
C TYR A 382 16.60 2.13 22.62
N THR A 383 17.10 2.26 23.84
CA THR A 383 18.30 1.54 24.32
C THR A 383 17.87 0.53 25.37
N ALA A 384 18.56 -0.58 25.47
CA ALA A 384 18.31 -1.63 26.47
C ALA A 384 19.54 -2.53 26.56
N ASP A 385 19.76 -3.08 27.75
CA ASP A 385 20.93 -3.91 28.10
C ASP A 385 20.81 -5.34 27.59
#